data_AF-A0A8T0G1C6-F1
#
_entry.id   AF-A0A8T0G1C6-F1
#
_cell.length_a   1.000
_cell.length_b   1.000
_cell.length_c   1.000
_cell.angle_alpha   90.00
_cell.angle_beta   90.00
_cell.angle_gamma   90.00
#
_symmetry.space_group_name_H-M   'P 1'
#
loop_
_entity.id
_entity.type
_entity.pdbx_description
1 polymer ?
#
loop_
_entity_poly.entity_id
_entity_poly.type
_entity_poly.pdbx_seq_one_letter_code
_entity_poly.pdbx_strand_id
1 'polypeptide(L)'
;MWEGEGEIQKTGKISARTRICVENISFLHVVENFSKLQSNVKQTIQVQSCSIEGDNILSSLYFTDGSCCEEKMIIEIDTTDDLQILQKCEFSLIDGTGNIIKCGGINYTYDSEITTIRKVPLSITRKVVLDRNNEYLPDDRLSLLCECCFSRREIERDTIEEVQHELPMIVTKKLNNYADSKDIYQIAEQNLAELPSVSEDMKALYKTQRMTDVELKTKTKSFPAHKI
;
A
#
# COMPACT_ATOMS: atom_id res chain seq x y z
N MET A 1 26.51 -46.69 -4.07
CA MET A 1 25.99 -45.49 -3.37
C MET A 1 25.17 -44.77 -4.41
N TRP A 2 23.88 -44.55 -4.15
CA TRP A 2 22.87 -44.25 -5.17
C TRP A 2 23.13 -42.92 -5.89
N GLU A 3 23.34 -42.95 -7.21
CA GLU A 3 23.01 -41.82 -8.09
C GLU A 3 21.54 -41.97 -8.46
N GLY A 4 20.67 -41.22 -7.78
CA GLY A 4 19.36 -40.92 -8.33
C GLY A 4 19.56 -39.89 -9.42
N GLU A 5 19.15 -40.21 -10.65
CA GLU A 5 18.89 -39.25 -11.73
C GLU A 5 17.77 -38.29 -11.28
N GLY A 6 18.10 -37.35 -10.40
CA GLY A 6 17.20 -36.28 -10.00
C GLY A 6 17.42 -35.11 -10.94
N GLU A 7 16.48 -34.88 -11.86
CA GLU A 7 16.39 -33.58 -12.54
C GLU A 7 16.42 -32.49 -11.46
N ILE A 8 17.41 -31.59 -11.56
CA ILE A 8 17.46 -30.39 -10.73
C ILE A 8 16.19 -29.60 -11.04
N GLN A 9 15.19 -29.68 -10.16
CA GLN A 9 13.94 -28.94 -10.32
C GLN A 9 14.25 -27.44 -10.35
N LYS A 10 14.27 -26.89 -11.56
CA LYS A 10 14.39 -25.46 -11.80
C LYS A 10 13.18 -24.78 -11.18
N THR A 11 13.37 -24.14 -10.04
CA THR A 11 12.30 -23.43 -9.34
C THR A 11 12.53 -21.93 -9.52
N GLY A 12 11.61 -21.26 -10.20
CA GLY A 12 11.58 -19.79 -10.26
C GLY A 12 10.82 -19.24 -9.05
N LYS A 13 11.35 -18.21 -8.40
CA LYS A 13 10.61 -17.45 -7.38
C LYS A 13 10.13 -16.15 -8.01
N ILE A 14 8.82 -15.91 -7.94
CA ILE A 14 8.20 -14.64 -8.33
C ILE A 14 7.66 -14.02 -7.05
N SER A 15 8.07 -12.78 -6.77
CA SER A 15 7.50 -11.98 -5.70
C SER A 15 6.70 -10.84 -6.31
N ALA A 16 5.45 -10.69 -5.87
CA ALA A 16 4.60 -9.57 -6.21
C ALA A 16 4.04 -8.96 -4.93
N ARG A 17 4.00 -7.63 -4.86
CA ARG A 17 3.41 -6.91 -3.74
C ARG A 17 2.41 -5.88 -4.25
N THR A 18 1.20 -5.97 -3.74
CA THR A 18 0.15 -4.97 -3.89
C THR A 18 0.43 -3.81 -2.92
N ARG A 19 0.56 -2.58 -3.43
CA ARG A 19 0.60 -1.36 -2.61
C ARG A 19 -0.72 -0.63 -2.75
N ILE A 20 -1.44 -0.51 -1.63
CA ILE A 20 -2.66 0.30 -1.56
C ILE A 20 -2.22 1.70 -1.15
N CYS A 21 -2.26 2.63 -2.11
CA CYS A 21 -2.01 4.03 -1.81
C CYS A 21 -3.22 4.59 -1.04
N VAL A 22 -2.93 5.12 0.15
CA VAL A 22 -3.90 5.79 1.01
C VAL A 22 -3.53 7.26 1.10
N GLU A 23 -4.46 8.13 0.75
CA GLU A 23 -4.33 9.58 0.84
C GLU A 23 -5.16 10.10 2.01
N ASN A 24 -4.54 10.86 2.90
CA ASN A 24 -5.24 11.55 3.98
C ASN A 24 -5.29 13.05 3.66
N ILE A 25 -6.49 13.61 3.66
CA ILE A 25 -6.72 15.02 3.33
C ILE A 25 -7.50 15.65 4.48
N SER A 26 -6.97 16.76 4.97
CA SER A 26 -7.62 17.61 5.96
C SER A 26 -7.87 18.98 5.34
N PHE A 27 -9.10 19.48 5.44
CA PHE A 27 -9.48 20.76 4.86
C PHE A 27 -10.58 21.44 5.68
N LEU A 28 -10.72 22.75 5.50
CA LEU A 28 -11.76 23.55 6.15
C LEU A 28 -12.90 23.83 5.17
N HIS A 29 -14.11 23.41 5.52
CA HIS A 29 -15.33 23.81 4.84
C HIS A 29 -15.97 24.99 5.57
N VAL A 30 -15.91 26.17 4.97
CA VAL A 30 -16.52 27.38 5.53
C VAL A 30 -17.80 27.72 4.77
N VAL A 31 -18.90 27.88 5.50
CA VAL A 31 -20.17 28.38 4.95
C VAL A 31 -20.44 29.77 5.49
N GLU A 32 -20.48 30.75 4.59
CA GLU A 32 -20.78 32.14 4.92
C GLU A 32 -22.29 32.40 4.90
N ASN A 33 -22.73 33.41 5.66
CA ASN A 33 -24.14 33.76 5.80
C ASN A 33 -25.02 32.56 6.22
N PHE A 34 -24.51 31.72 7.12
CA PHE A 34 -25.15 30.44 7.48
C PHE A 34 -26.57 30.62 8.01
N SER A 35 -26.83 31.70 8.75
CA SER A 35 -28.16 32.05 9.26
C SER A 35 -29.21 32.22 8.15
N LYS A 36 -28.81 32.61 6.94
CA LYS A 36 -29.69 32.87 5.79
C LYS A 36 -29.77 31.70 4.81
N LEU A 37 -29.01 30.64 5.03
CA LEU A 37 -29.00 29.48 4.15
C LEU A 37 -30.42 28.89 4.06
N GLN A 38 -30.82 28.45 2.86
CA GLN A 38 -32.11 27.81 2.63
C GLN A 38 -31.97 26.29 2.70
N SER A 39 -33.04 25.61 3.13
CA SER A 39 -33.07 24.14 3.16
C SER A 39 -32.78 23.56 1.78
N ASN A 40 -32.07 22.44 1.75
CA ASN A 40 -31.69 21.70 0.55
C ASN A 40 -30.78 22.46 -0.44
N VAL A 41 -30.27 23.65 -0.09
CA VAL A 41 -29.28 24.36 -0.90
C VAL A 41 -27.87 23.92 -0.48
N LYS A 42 -27.17 23.27 -1.41
CA LYS A 42 -25.78 22.82 -1.22
C LYS A 42 -24.81 24.00 -1.25
N GLN A 43 -23.99 24.11 -0.22
CA GLN A 43 -22.81 24.95 -0.19
C GLN A 43 -21.62 24.06 -0.47
N THR A 44 -21.03 24.18 -1.66
CA THR A 44 -20.00 23.26 -2.14
C THR A 44 -18.67 23.97 -2.25
N ILE A 45 -17.63 23.34 -1.71
CA ILE A 45 -16.24 23.70 -1.97
C ILE A 45 -15.53 22.58 -2.73
N GLN A 46 -14.51 22.97 -3.49
CA GLN A 46 -13.64 22.06 -4.21
C GLN A 46 -12.28 22.01 -3.52
N VAL A 47 -11.83 20.80 -3.22
CA VAL A 47 -10.54 20.53 -2.59
C VAL A 47 -9.72 19.70 -3.56
N GLN A 48 -8.52 20.17 -3.89
CA GLN A 48 -7.64 19.45 -4.80
C GLN A 48 -6.98 18.26 -4.08
N SER A 49 -7.02 17.07 -4.69
CA SER A 49 -6.23 15.92 -4.24
C SER A 49 -4.75 16.18 -4.53
N CYS A 50 -3.87 15.76 -3.62
CA CYS A 50 -2.42 15.88 -3.79
C CYS A 50 -1.83 14.71 -4.59
N SER A 51 -2.60 13.63 -4.75
CA SER A 51 -2.10 12.38 -5.35
C SER A 51 -2.13 12.40 -6.88
N ILE A 52 -3.08 13.12 -7.49
CA ILE A 52 -3.23 13.19 -8.95
C ILE A 52 -3.59 14.61 -9.36
N GLU A 53 -2.84 15.15 -10.31
CA GLU A 53 -3.11 16.47 -10.88
C GLU A 53 -4.45 16.44 -11.64
N GLY A 54 -5.41 17.26 -11.19
CA GLY A 54 -6.75 17.34 -11.77
C GLY A 54 -7.85 16.64 -10.98
N ASP A 55 -7.50 15.81 -9.99
CA ASP A 55 -8.48 15.15 -9.13
C ASP A 55 -8.99 16.10 -8.04
N ASN A 56 -10.30 16.14 -7.88
CA ASN A 56 -10.96 17.02 -6.94
C ASN A 56 -11.96 16.29 -6.08
N ILE A 57 -12.01 16.71 -4.82
CA ILE A 57 -13.00 16.32 -3.84
C ILE A 57 -13.98 17.47 -3.71
N LEU A 58 -15.25 17.17 -3.89
CA LEU A 58 -16.34 18.09 -3.66
C LEU A 58 -16.89 17.84 -2.26
N SER A 59 -16.83 18.85 -1.41
CA SER A 59 -17.45 18.83 -0.09
C SER A 59 -18.66 19.75 -0.13
N SER A 60 -19.84 19.21 0.13
CA SER A 60 -21.10 19.97 0.12
C SER A 60 -21.78 19.92 1.48
N LEU A 61 -22.06 21.06 2.08
CA LEU A 61 -22.86 21.18 3.30
C LEU A 61 -24.26 21.69 2.97
N TYR A 62 -25.27 21.02 3.51
CA TYR A 62 -26.67 21.47 3.43
C TYR A 62 -27.45 20.93 4.62
N PHE A 63 -28.73 21.29 4.73
CA PHE A 63 -29.63 20.67 5.69
C PHE A 63 -30.96 20.34 5.03
N THR A 64 -31.59 19.28 5.51
CA THR A 64 -32.85 18.77 4.96
C THR A 64 -34.01 19.71 5.31
N ASP A 65 -35.03 19.77 4.47
CA ASP A 65 -36.28 20.41 4.88
C ASP A 65 -36.95 19.53 5.94
N GLY A 66 -37.21 20.10 7.12
CA GLY A 66 -37.81 19.40 8.26
C GLY A 66 -39.30 19.03 8.06
N SER A 67 -39.75 18.90 6.81
CA SER A 67 -41.15 18.72 6.42
C SER A 67 -41.67 17.31 6.70
N CYS A 68 -40.80 16.30 6.59
CA CYS A 68 -41.14 14.89 6.83
C CYS A 68 -40.40 14.24 8.01
N CYS A 69 -39.31 14.86 8.48
CA CYS A 69 -38.49 14.38 9.58
C CYS A 69 -37.76 15.57 10.23
N GLU A 70 -37.05 15.33 11.33
CA GLU A 70 -36.24 16.38 11.96
C GLU A 70 -35.17 16.90 10.98
N GLU A 71 -34.99 18.23 10.95
CA GLU A 71 -33.97 18.88 10.12
C GLU A 71 -32.58 18.35 10.50
N LYS A 72 -31.87 17.80 9.53
CA LYS A 72 -30.51 17.29 9.71
C LYS A 72 -29.55 18.10 8.88
N MET A 73 -28.42 18.48 9.48
CA MET A 73 -27.27 18.95 8.72
C MET A 73 -26.57 17.75 8.10
N ILE A 74 -26.34 17.81 6.80
CA ILE A 74 -25.71 16.76 6.02
C ILE A 74 -24.44 17.33 5.40
N ILE A 75 -23.34 16.59 5.54
CA ILE A 75 -22.17 16.76 4.70
C ILE A 75 -22.12 15.65 3.66
N GLU A 76 -21.95 16.05 2.41
CA GLU A 76 -21.77 15.16 1.28
C GLU A 76 -20.35 15.31 0.77
N ILE A 77 -19.63 14.19 0.70
CA ILE A 77 -18.30 14.09 0.10
C ILE A 77 -18.47 13.30 -1.19
N ASP A 78 -18.00 13.89 -2.27
CA ASP A 78 -18.00 13.33 -3.61
C ASP A 78 -16.61 13.49 -4.24
N THR A 79 -16.22 12.55 -5.09
CA THR A 79 -14.93 12.55 -5.79
C THR A 79 -15.18 12.63 -7.28
N THR A 80 -14.39 13.45 -7.99
CA THR A 80 -14.50 13.51 -9.46
C THR A 80 -13.92 12.29 -10.15
N ASP A 81 -13.03 11.55 -9.47
CA ASP A 81 -12.45 10.30 -9.94
C ASP A 81 -13.20 9.10 -9.33
N ASP A 82 -13.79 8.26 -10.19
CA ASP A 82 -14.49 7.03 -9.82
C ASP A 82 -13.55 5.95 -9.26
N LEU A 83 -12.23 6.13 -9.40
CA LEU A 83 -11.23 5.25 -8.80
C LEU A 83 -10.88 5.64 -7.36
N GLN A 84 -11.25 6.84 -6.90
CA GLN A 84 -11.06 7.22 -5.50
C GLN A 84 -12.22 6.72 -4.65
N ILE A 85 -11.88 6.02 -3.56
CA ILE A 85 -12.84 5.47 -2.62
C ILE A 85 -12.62 6.13 -1.27
N LEU A 86 -13.64 6.80 -0.74
CA LEU A 86 -13.62 7.34 0.61
C LEU A 86 -13.67 6.18 1.62
N GLN A 87 -12.58 5.99 2.36
CA GLN A 87 -12.42 4.95 3.37
C GLN A 87 -12.93 5.39 4.73
N LYS A 88 -12.63 6.62 5.12
CA LYS A 88 -13.00 7.17 6.42
C LYS A 88 -13.15 8.68 6.27
N CYS A 89 -14.11 9.28 6.97
CA CYS A 89 -14.07 10.72 7.19
C CYS A 89 -14.55 11.08 8.58
N GLU A 90 -13.95 12.11 9.18
CA GLU A 90 -14.34 12.70 10.44
C GLU A 90 -14.65 14.18 10.24
N PHE A 91 -15.66 14.67 10.96
CA PHE A 91 -16.13 16.04 10.87
C PHE A 91 -16.15 16.67 12.25
N SER A 92 -15.55 17.85 12.36
CA SER A 92 -15.52 18.61 13.59
C SER A 92 -15.87 20.07 13.34
N LEU A 93 -16.74 20.63 14.16
CA LEU A 93 -17.05 22.05 14.17
C LEU A 93 -15.89 22.82 14.82
N ILE A 94 -15.54 23.97 14.27
CA ILE A 94 -14.64 24.94 14.90
C ILE A 94 -15.48 26.07 15.46
N ASP A 95 -15.42 26.29 16.77
CA ASP A 95 -16.12 27.40 17.43
C ASP A 95 -15.37 28.75 17.26
N GLY A 96 -16.00 29.84 17.67
CA GLY A 96 -15.45 31.20 17.57
C GLY A 96 -14.19 31.45 18.40
N THR A 97 -13.84 30.54 19.31
CA THR A 97 -12.58 30.58 20.07
C THR A 97 -11.50 29.67 19.48
N GLY A 98 -11.85 28.88 18.44
CA GLY A 98 -10.97 27.92 17.79
C GLY A 98 -11.00 26.51 18.39
N ASN A 99 -11.92 26.20 19.30
CA ASN A 99 -12.05 24.83 19.82
C ASN A 99 -12.66 23.92 18.77
N ILE A 100 -12.18 22.67 18.76
CA ILE A 100 -12.62 21.63 17.83
C ILE A 100 -13.62 20.72 18.53
N ILE A 101 -14.84 20.65 18.00
CA ILE A 101 -15.96 19.87 18.55
C ILE A 101 -16.37 18.82 17.53
N LYS A 102 -16.06 17.55 17.80
CA LYS A 102 -16.43 16.44 16.91
C LYS A 102 -17.95 16.36 16.74
N CYS A 103 -18.41 16.39 15.50
CA CYS A 103 -19.83 16.46 15.17
C CYS A 103 -20.26 15.49 14.06
N GLY A 104 -19.39 14.57 13.65
CA GLY A 104 -19.75 13.53 12.70
C GLY A 104 -18.56 12.69 12.28
N GLY A 105 -18.86 11.60 11.61
CA GLY A 105 -17.83 10.77 10.98
C GLY A 105 -18.35 9.39 10.64
N ILE A 106 -17.62 8.74 9.76
CA ILE A 106 -17.94 7.41 9.27
C ILE A 106 -16.66 6.68 8.89
N ASN A 107 -16.69 5.36 9.06
CA ASN A 107 -15.61 4.46 8.69
C ASN A 107 -16.18 3.36 7.80
N TYR A 108 -15.79 3.39 6.52
CA TYR A 108 -16.20 2.46 5.47
C TYR A 108 -15.13 1.42 5.15
N THR A 109 -14.05 1.30 5.95
CA THR A 109 -12.95 0.36 5.67
C THR A 109 -13.40 -1.11 5.49
N TYR A 110 -14.59 -1.46 5.98
CA TYR A 110 -15.17 -2.79 5.86
C TYR A 110 -16.53 -2.81 5.13
N ASP A 111 -16.93 -1.70 4.49
CA ASP A 111 -18.19 -1.62 3.77
C ASP A 111 -18.08 -2.36 2.42
N SER A 112 -19.03 -3.23 2.12
CA SER A 112 -19.12 -3.95 0.85
C SER A 112 -19.68 -3.08 -0.27
N GLU A 113 -20.44 -2.04 0.06
CA GLU A 113 -21.02 -1.12 -0.91
C GLU A 113 -20.03 0.00 -1.20
N ILE A 114 -19.43 -0.01 -2.39
CA ILE A 114 -18.53 1.05 -2.85
C ILE A 114 -19.39 2.11 -3.55
N THR A 115 -19.68 3.22 -2.87
CA THR A 115 -20.29 4.40 -3.50
C THR A 115 -19.30 5.56 -3.48
N THR A 116 -19.21 6.27 -4.62
CA THR A 116 -18.37 7.47 -4.81
C THR A 116 -18.90 8.66 -4.01
N ILE A 117 -20.23 8.80 -3.96
CA ILE A 117 -20.92 9.81 -3.17
C ILE A 117 -21.25 9.26 -1.79
N ARG A 118 -20.86 9.98 -0.73
CA ARG A 118 -21.19 9.64 0.66
C ARG A 118 -21.85 10.82 1.37
N LYS A 119 -23.06 10.59 1.88
CA LYS A 119 -23.83 11.56 2.68
C LYS A 119 -23.76 11.16 4.14
N VAL A 120 -23.26 12.06 4.98
CA VAL A 120 -23.08 11.83 6.41
C VAL A 120 -23.90 12.86 7.19
N PRO A 121 -24.88 12.44 7.99
CA PRO A 121 -25.56 13.35 8.90
C PRO A 121 -24.62 13.76 10.03
N LEU A 122 -24.59 15.05 10.35
CA LEU A 122 -23.89 15.55 11.52
C LEU A 122 -24.76 15.33 12.78
N SER A 123 -24.10 15.15 13.92
CA SER A 123 -24.76 15.04 15.23
C SER A 123 -25.26 16.39 15.74
N ILE A 124 -24.79 17.50 15.17
CA ILE A 124 -25.25 18.86 15.47
C ILE A 124 -26.33 19.28 14.47
N THR A 125 -27.40 19.89 14.98
CA THR A 125 -28.50 20.41 14.16
C THR A 125 -28.32 21.90 13.89
N ARG A 126 -28.95 22.39 12.80
CA ARG A 126 -28.92 23.81 12.46
C ARG A 126 -29.49 24.66 13.59
N LYS A 127 -30.56 24.20 14.23
CA LYS A 127 -31.16 24.89 15.39
C LYS A 127 -30.15 25.10 16.52
N VAL A 128 -29.40 24.07 16.91
CA VAL A 128 -28.37 24.18 17.96
C VAL A 128 -27.29 25.18 17.58
N VAL A 129 -26.88 25.19 16.30
CA VAL A 129 -25.91 26.15 15.79
C VAL A 129 -26.44 27.59 15.89
N LEU A 130 -27.69 27.82 15.50
CA LEU A 130 -28.31 29.16 15.53
C LEU A 130 -28.60 29.65 16.95
N ASP A 131 -29.04 28.76 17.85
CA ASP A 131 -29.31 29.09 19.25
C ASP A 131 -28.02 29.52 19.99
N ARG A 132 -26.86 29.05 19.52
CA ARG A 132 -25.52 29.38 20.05
C ARG A 132 -24.69 30.14 19.00
N ASN A 133 -25.31 31.06 18.27
CA ASN A 133 -24.68 31.80 17.18
C ASN A 133 -23.36 32.50 17.58
N ASN A 134 -23.30 33.11 18.76
CA ASN A 134 -22.10 33.81 19.23
C ASN A 134 -20.92 32.85 19.49
N GLU A 135 -21.21 31.57 19.70
CA GLU A 135 -20.22 30.52 19.92
C GLU A 135 -19.83 29.84 18.61
N TYR A 136 -20.78 29.49 17.75
CA TYR A 136 -20.53 28.66 16.56
C TYR A 136 -20.49 29.40 15.23
N LEU A 137 -20.92 30.66 15.18
CA LEU A 137 -21.04 31.45 13.96
C LEU A 137 -20.36 32.84 14.08
N PRO A 138 -19.05 32.91 14.36
CA PRO A 138 -18.32 34.18 14.25
C PRO A 138 -18.52 34.75 12.83
N ASP A 139 -18.94 36.00 12.74
CA ASP A 139 -19.28 36.69 11.47
C ASP A 139 -20.33 35.95 10.60
N ASP A 140 -21.24 35.20 11.22
CA ASP A 140 -22.22 34.34 10.53
C ASP A 140 -21.58 33.27 9.63
N ARG A 141 -20.38 32.80 10.01
CA ARG A 141 -19.60 31.78 9.30
C ARG A 141 -19.56 30.50 10.11
N LEU A 142 -20.06 29.42 9.51
CA LEU A 142 -19.89 28.08 10.06
C LEU A 142 -18.60 27.48 9.51
N SER A 143 -17.71 27.02 10.40
CA SER A 143 -16.44 26.43 10.01
C SER A 143 -16.39 24.96 10.41
N LEU A 144 -16.24 24.05 9.44
CA LEU A 144 -16.16 22.62 9.65
C LEU A 144 -14.79 22.10 9.20
N LEU A 145 -14.04 21.51 10.13
CA LEU A 145 -12.85 20.73 9.83
C LEU A 145 -13.28 19.35 9.33
N CYS A 146 -12.83 19.01 8.13
CA CYS A 146 -13.06 17.73 7.48
C CYS A 146 -11.73 16.98 7.39
N GLU A 147 -11.70 15.75 7.90
CA GLU A 147 -10.53 14.88 7.84
C GLU A 147 -10.93 13.58 7.15
N CYS A 148 -10.59 13.46 5.88
CA CYS A 148 -10.97 12.33 5.04
C CYS A 148 -9.75 11.49 4.65
N CYS A 149 -9.97 10.19 4.52
CA CYS A 149 -9.00 9.19 4.11
C CYS A 149 -9.55 8.48 2.87
N PHE A 150 -8.79 8.53 1.79
CA PHE A 150 -9.14 7.96 0.50
C PHE A 150 -8.17 6.84 0.15
N SER A 151 -8.67 5.84 -0.56
CA SER A 151 -7.85 4.80 -1.18
C SER A 151 -8.14 4.75 -2.67
N ARG A 152 -7.17 4.32 -3.47
CA ARG A 152 -7.40 4.08 -4.89
C ARG A 152 -7.86 2.66 -5.17
N ARG A 153 -8.84 2.51 -6.05
CA ARG A 153 -9.34 1.23 -6.56
C ARG A 153 -8.31 0.51 -7.43
N GLU A 154 -7.56 1.26 -8.23
CA GLU A 154 -6.37 0.71 -8.89
C GLU A 154 -5.22 0.63 -7.89
N ILE A 155 -4.96 -0.59 -7.47
CA ILE A 155 -3.65 -1.06 -6.99
C ILE A 155 -2.61 -0.55 -7.99
N GLU A 156 -1.53 0.11 -7.54
CA GLU A 156 -0.35 0.25 -8.38
C GLU A 156 0.03 -1.15 -8.85
N ARG A 157 -0.31 -1.44 -10.12
CA ARG A 157 -0.30 -2.77 -10.74
C ARG A 157 0.78 -3.64 -10.14
N ASP A 158 0.42 -4.83 -9.66
CA ASP A 158 1.30 -5.88 -9.14
C ASP A 158 2.68 -5.78 -9.80
N THR A 159 3.54 -4.96 -9.22
CA THR A 159 4.81 -4.68 -9.85
C THR A 159 5.61 -5.87 -9.40
N ILE A 160 5.98 -6.73 -10.34
CA ILE A 160 6.84 -7.85 -10.02
C ILE A 160 8.10 -7.23 -9.39
N GLU A 161 8.23 -7.35 -8.08
CA GLU A 161 9.31 -6.70 -7.34
C GLU A 161 10.62 -7.43 -7.66
N GLU A 162 10.53 -8.73 -7.91
CA GLU A 162 11.67 -9.58 -8.16
C GLU A 162 11.28 -10.83 -8.97
N VAL A 163 12.07 -11.11 -10.01
CA VAL A 163 12.08 -12.40 -10.71
C VAL A 163 13.47 -13.00 -10.59
N GLN A 164 13.55 -14.18 -9.99
CA GLN A 164 14.81 -14.93 -9.90
C GLN A 164 14.77 -16.15 -10.81
N HIS A 165 15.69 -16.18 -11.78
CA HIS A 165 15.89 -17.30 -12.68
C HIS A 165 17.19 -18.02 -12.32
N GLU A 166 17.10 -19.35 -12.23
CA GLU A 166 18.27 -20.26 -12.19
C GLU A 166 19.24 -20.09 -10.99
N LEU A 167 18.73 -19.81 -9.79
CA LEU A 167 19.57 -19.85 -8.59
C LEU A 167 19.78 -21.29 -8.08
N PRO A 168 21.03 -21.72 -7.80
CA PRO A 168 21.31 -23.00 -7.14
C PRO A 168 20.58 -23.11 -5.80
N MET A 169 20.08 -24.31 -5.46
CA MET A 169 19.27 -24.59 -4.25
C MET A 169 19.89 -24.10 -2.91
N ILE A 170 21.22 -24.00 -2.85
CA ILE A 170 21.95 -23.54 -1.66
C ILE A 170 21.79 -22.01 -1.48
N VAL A 171 21.71 -21.26 -2.58
CA VAL A 171 21.54 -19.80 -2.57
C VAL A 171 20.11 -19.42 -2.18
N THR A 172 19.10 -20.14 -2.70
CA THR A 172 17.68 -19.90 -2.40
C THR A 172 17.32 -20.13 -0.92
N LYS A 173 17.94 -21.09 -0.23
CA LYS A 173 17.69 -21.33 1.20
C LYS A 173 18.21 -20.20 2.11
N LYS A 174 19.30 -19.53 1.75
CA LYS A 174 19.87 -18.43 2.55
C LYS A 174 19.25 -17.07 2.23
N LEU A 175 18.73 -16.87 1.02
CA LEU A 175 18.14 -15.60 0.60
C LEU A 175 16.84 -15.26 1.34
N ASN A 176 16.07 -16.26 1.77
CA ASN A 176 14.83 -16.05 2.51
C ASN A 176 15.02 -15.43 3.91
N ASN A 177 16.26 -15.29 4.39
CA ASN A 177 16.56 -14.80 5.75
C ASN A 177 17.08 -13.35 5.80
N TYR A 178 17.37 -12.70 4.68
CA TYR A 178 17.95 -11.36 4.67
C TYR A 178 17.07 -10.38 3.87
N ALA A 179 16.65 -9.30 4.53
CA ALA A 179 15.70 -8.32 4.03
C ALA A 179 16.37 -7.09 3.35
N ASP A 180 17.68 -7.11 3.13
CA ASP A 180 18.40 -5.95 2.59
C ASP A 180 19.27 -6.32 1.39
N SER A 181 19.04 -5.64 0.27
CA SER A 181 19.42 -6.09 -1.08
C SER A 181 20.84 -5.74 -1.49
N LYS A 182 21.54 -4.89 -0.72
CA LYS A 182 22.84 -4.33 -1.11
C LYS A 182 24.02 -5.23 -0.78
N ASP A 183 23.92 -6.05 0.27
CA ASP A 183 24.97 -7.01 0.66
C ASP A 183 24.94 -8.31 -0.17
N ILE A 184 23.87 -8.55 -0.93
CA ILE A 184 23.62 -9.82 -1.63
C ILE A 184 24.62 -10.07 -2.76
N TYR A 185 24.91 -9.06 -3.59
CA TYR A 185 25.81 -9.23 -4.73
C TYR A 185 27.27 -9.45 -4.30
N GLN A 186 27.72 -8.74 -3.27
CA GLN A 186 29.09 -8.84 -2.77
C GLN A 186 29.34 -10.18 -2.06
N ILE A 187 28.34 -10.70 -1.35
CA ILE A 187 28.38 -12.04 -0.74
C ILE A 187 28.29 -13.13 -1.81
N ALA A 188 27.42 -13.00 -2.82
CA ALA A 188 27.32 -13.98 -3.91
C ALA A 188 28.63 -14.11 -4.69
N GLU A 189 29.30 -12.99 -4.96
CA GLU A 189 30.58 -12.95 -5.69
C GLU A 189 31.73 -13.58 -4.87
N GLN A 190 31.78 -13.32 -3.55
CA GLN A 190 32.75 -13.96 -2.65
C GLN A 190 32.51 -15.48 -2.52
N ASN A 191 31.25 -15.92 -2.45
CA ASN A 191 30.93 -17.35 -2.31
C ASN A 191 31.08 -18.13 -3.63
N LEU A 192 30.93 -17.47 -4.79
CA LEU A 192 31.25 -18.07 -6.09
C LEU A 192 32.76 -18.34 -6.24
N ALA A 193 33.60 -17.53 -5.61
CA ALA A 193 35.05 -17.75 -5.58
C ALA A 193 35.50 -18.90 -4.65
N GLU A 194 34.66 -19.29 -3.67
CA GLU A 194 34.94 -20.38 -2.72
C GLU A 194 34.34 -21.74 -3.12
N LEU A 195 33.65 -21.82 -4.27
CA LEU A 195 33.11 -23.08 -4.75
C LEU A 195 34.25 -24.01 -5.20
N PRO A 196 34.41 -25.21 -4.59
CA PRO A 196 35.39 -26.17 -5.04
C PRO A 196 35.04 -26.56 -6.48
N SER A 197 35.99 -26.32 -7.39
CA SER A 197 35.82 -26.67 -8.78
C SER A 197 35.85 -28.19 -8.91
N VAL A 198 34.84 -28.77 -9.56
CA VAL A 198 34.84 -30.20 -9.93
C VAL A 198 36.14 -30.56 -10.67
N SER A 199 36.71 -29.64 -11.44
CA SER A 199 38.01 -29.84 -12.09
C SER A 199 39.16 -29.96 -11.08
N GLU A 200 39.14 -29.18 -9.99
CA GLU A 200 40.16 -29.25 -8.93
C GLU A 200 40.02 -30.52 -8.09
N ASP A 201 38.78 -30.92 -7.77
CA ASP A 201 38.53 -32.18 -7.08
C ASP A 201 38.95 -33.39 -7.93
N MET A 202 38.66 -33.38 -9.23
CA MET A 202 39.10 -34.43 -10.16
C MET A 202 40.63 -34.47 -10.31
N LYS A 203 41.29 -33.30 -10.34
CA LYS A 203 42.76 -33.23 -10.30
C LYS A 203 43.32 -33.75 -8.98
N ALA A 204 42.64 -33.53 -7.86
CA ALA A 204 43.04 -34.04 -6.56
C ALA A 204 42.93 -35.57 -6.49
N LEU A 205 41.90 -36.18 -7.10
CA LEU A 205 41.79 -37.64 -7.22
C LEU A 205 42.98 -38.23 -7.98
N TYR A 206 43.35 -37.65 -9.12
CA TYR A 206 44.53 -38.06 -9.87
C TYR A 206 45.83 -37.90 -9.07
N LYS A 207 46.03 -36.74 -8.41
CA LYS A 207 47.24 -36.46 -7.60
C LYS A 207 47.36 -37.38 -6.38
N THR A 208 46.24 -37.70 -5.74
CA THR A 208 46.20 -38.53 -4.52
C THR A 208 46.13 -40.03 -4.84
N GLN A 209 45.94 -40.41 -6.10
CA GLN A 209 45.84 -41.79 -6.59
C GLN A 209 44.78 -42.61 -5.83
N ARG A 210 43.68 -41.97 -5.42
CA ARG A 210 42.61 -42.60 -4.64
C ARG A 210 41.54 -43.13 -5.57
N MET A 211 41.06 -44.36 -5.32
CA MET A 211 39.99 -45.03 -6.08
C MET A 211 40.31 -45.31 -7.55
N THR A 212 41.58 -45.48 -7.90
CA THR A 212 41.99 -45.85 -9.27
C THR A 212 41.64 -47.30 -9.54
N ASP A 213 40.98 -47.57 -10.66
CA ASP A 213 40.46 -48.88 -11.07
C ASP A 213 41.25 -49.50 -12.23
N VAL A 214 42.12 -48.71 -12.87
CA VAL A 214 42.98 -49.16 -13.96
C VAL A 214 44.41 -48.65 -13.81
N GLU A 215 45.36 -49.34 -14.46
CA GLU A 215 46.77 -48.92 -14.51
C GLU A 215 47.24 -48.86 -15.96
N LEU A 216 47.70 -47.69 -16.39
CA LEU A 216 48.26 -47.44 -17.71
C LEU A 216 49.76 -47.73 -17.69
N LYS A 217 50.18 -48.78 -18.41
CA LYS A 217 51.59 -49.17 -18.52
C LYS A 217 52.21 -48.64 -19.81
N THR A 218 53.29 -47.87 -19.65
CA THR A 218 54.22 -47.49 -20.72
C THR A 218 55.42 -48.44 -20.70
N LYS A 219 56.29 -48.36 -21.71
CA LYS A 219 57.50 -49.21 -21.79
C LYS A 219 58.43 -49.06 -20.58
N THR A 220 58.38 -47.93 -19.88
CA THR A 220 59.32 -47.60 -18.79
C THR A 220 58.64 -47.36 -17.45
N LYS A 221 57.32 -47.12 -17.40
CA LYS A 221 56.59 -46.74 -16.19
C LYS A 221 55.13 -47.16 -16.22
N SER A 222 54.54 -47.35 -15.05
CA SER A 222 53.11 -47.55 -14.88
C SER A 222 52.48 -46.38 -14.14
N PHE A 223 51.24 -46.02 -14.51
CA PHE A 223 50.49 -44.91 -13.93
C PHE A 223 49.09 -45.38 -13.53
N PRO A 224 48.66 -45.22 -12.28
CA PRO A 224 47.29 -45.50 -11.89
C PRO A 224 46.35 -44.45 -12.48
N ALA A 225 45.18 -44.87 -12.95
CA ALA A 225 44.21 -44.03 -13.64
C ALA A 225 42.77 -44.47 -13.32
N HIS A 226 41.81 -43.65 -13.75
CA HIS A 226 40.39 -43.93 -13.65
C HIS A 226 39.83 -44.24 -15.03
N LYS A 227 39.08 -45.33 -15.17
CA LYS A 227 38.28 -45.58 -16.37
C LYS A 227 36.98 -44.80 -16.28
N ILE A 228 36.58 -44.17 -17.39
CA ILE A 228 35.25 -43.54 -17.55
C ILE A 228 34.24 -44.63 -17.92
#